data_AF-A0A2H0I905-F1
#
_entry.id   AF-A0A2H0I905-F1
#
_cell.length_a   1.000
_cell.length_b   1.000
_cell.length_c   1.000
_cell.angle_alpha   90.00
_cell.angle_beta   90.00
_cell.angle_gamma   90.00
#
_symmetry.space_group_name_H-M   'P 1'
#
loop_
_entity.id
_entity.type
_entity.pdbx_description
1 polymer ?
#
loop_
_entity_poly.entity_id
_entity_poly.type
_entity_poly.pdbx_seq_one_letter_code
_entity_poly.pdbx_strand_id
1 'polypeptide(L)'
;MKTTPNRLLIALVIWIFYFVFYMVCRSSSALQPAAGYLSLIGEAGGDLICAIFAFWLFLKARRIDKLIFIIFFLSFIFAFVSDFSYNLILNIMDINRFSPSVEAMFDIPFLVFLILQAIAWCTVVIMIQHKNRKVMGIGAYIPLLITSLIIFITFVVLPGWRVHFSSVEGIFNLADTLVEIIAFIFAGIALFASEDRELGFLTSGFLLIIAADFFIRFAEVENNLFPVNWFESLWVLGLIMFVLGLLEFKERGHCRFVRATTAWNSIKAQSAYWQFVVLLILVAVFFLLNLGFSNLKLERSFDIPASLIVLAVLSTLFSNLISTYFSLPFKHVSKLIIEHHKHHEFIPDEMPTHISRIKEFNELDNCLRQGLEAIEGWAVKDKAISTEVLSYANEIRDPVAALRLIVKGANVPEAEKKEIMNITAEINARTNQLLERTYPHTQDEALPIIKDKPIVIVDDDEGLNIVWAREARELKVNLVIYQSAQEFREAAAKIDKSAILYFDWHLTRGETGTALAEWAYNQGFRNIYLITRDPKLPEKGKHILGVIDKEKLSFKNDEEPHAPRN
;
A
#
# COMPACT_ATOMS: atom_id res chain seq x y z
N MET A 1 13.07 -13.15 -5.21
CA MET A 1 12.57 -12.09 -6.14
C MET A 1 13.22 -12.30 -7.50
N LYS A 2 12.47 -12.63 -8.56
CA LYS A 2 13.05 -12.57 -9.91
C LYS A 2 13.41 -11.11 -10.18
N THR A 3 14.68 -10.83 -10.46
CA THR A 3 15.14 -9.50 -10.85
C THR A 3 14.52 -9.18 -12.21
N THR A 4 13.34 -8.57 -12.22
CA THR A 4 12.83 -7.96 -13.44
C THR A 4 13.89 -6.96 -13.91
N PRO A 5 14.29 -6.99 -15.20
CA PRO A 5 15.26 -6.06 -15.72
C PRO A 5 14.82 -4.64 -15.38
N ASN A 6 15.78 -3.78 -15.03
CA ASN A 6 15.48 -2.42 -14.58
C ASN A 6 14.82 -1.63 -15.72
N ARG A 7 13.48 -1.57 -15.73
CA ARG A 7 12.70 -0.94 -16.82
C ARG A 7 13.02 0.52 -17.02
N LEU A 8 13.42 1.22 -15.96
CA LEU A 8 13.91 2.59 -16.07
C LEU A 8 15.17 2.65 -16.94
N LEU A 9 16.11 1.72 -16.76
CA LEU A 9 17.30 1.64 -17.60
C LEU A 9 16.94 1.37 -19.07
N ILE A 10 15.97 0.48 -19.31
CA ILE A 10 15.48 0.21 -20.67
C ILE A 10 14.87 1.47 -21.29
N ALA A 11 14.01 2.19 -20.57
CA ALA A 11 13.45 3.46 -21.04
C ALA A 11 14.52 4.50 -21.35
N LEU A 12 15.52 4.66 -20.47
CA LEU A 12 16.63 5.58 -20.70
C LEU A 12 17.45 5.19 -21.92
N VAL A 13 17.70 3.90 -22.13
CA VAL A 13 18.41 3.42 -23.33
C VAL A 13 17.60 3.71 -24.59
N ILE A 14 16.30 3.40 -24.61
CA ILE A 14 15.40 3.71 -25.75
C ILE A 14 15.41 5.21 -26.04
N TRP A 15 15.30 6.04 -25.00
CA TRP A 15 15.32 7.49 -25.14
C TRP A 15 16.68 8.00 -25.64
N ILE A 16 17.81 7.51 -25.12
CA ILE A 16 19.14 7.91 -25.59
C ILE A 16 19.30 7.58 -27.09
N PHE A 17 18.85 6.40 -27.53
CA PHE A 17 18.87 6.04 -28.94
C PHE A 17 18.01 6.99 -29.77
N TYR A 18 16.78 7.27 -29.32
CA TYR A 18 15.89 8.24 -29.96
C TYR A 18 16.55 9.62 -30.05
N PHE A 19 17.05 10.15 -28.94
CA PHE A 19 17.70 11.45 -28.84
C PHE A 19 18.90 11.57 -29.78
N VAL A 20 19.83 10.61 -29.74
CA VAL A 20 21.00 10.62 -30.61
C VAL A 20 20.59 10.57 -32.08
N PHE A 21 19.63 9.71 -32.43
CA PHE A 21 19.17 9.59 -33.82
C PHE A 21 18.47 10.87 -34.30
N TYR A 22 17.59 11.43 -33.48
CA TYR A 22 16.93 12.71 -33.73
C TYR A 22 17.95 13.83 -33.93
N MET A 23 18.96 13.94 -33.07
CA MET A 23 20.02 14.95 -33.20
C MET A 23 20.87 14.79 -34.46
N VAL A 24 21.18 13.55 -34.86
CA VAL A 24 21.87 13.26 -36.13
C VAL A 24 21.02 13.68 -37.33
N CYS A 25 19.73 13.34 -37.34
CA CYS A 25 18.83 13.75 -38.42
C CYS A 25 18.66 15.26 -38.48
N ARG A 26 18.54 15.93 -37.33
CA ARG A 26 18.32 17.38 -37.25
C ARG A 26 19.55 18.19 -37.64
N SER A 27 20.76 17.69 -37.34
CA SER A 27 22.02 18.36 -37.68
C SER A 27 22.40 18.27 -39.16
N SER A 28 21.76 17.39 -39.93
CA SER A 28 22.00 17.24 -41.36
C SER A 28 20.85 17.84 -42.17
N SER A 29 21.13 18.82 -43.03
CA SER A 29 20.12 19.43 -43.91
C SER A 29 19.42 18.40 -44.81
N ALA A 30 20.12 17.35 -45.23
CA ALA A 30 19.57 16.26 -46.03
C ALA A 30 18.60 15.35 -45.24
N LEU A 31 18.72 15.31 -43.91
CA LEU A 31 17.90 14.48 -43.02
C LEU A 31 16.90 15.28 -42.20
N GLN A 32 16.80 16.59 -42.41
CA GLN A 32 15.87 17.45 -41.68
C GLN A 32 14.40 16.97 -41.78
N PRO A 33 13.88 16.52 -42.94
CA PRO A 33 12.53 15.92 -43.01
C PRO A 33 12.41 14.66 -42.14
N ALA A 34 13.47 13.85 -42.07
CA ALA A 34 13.48 12.65 -41.22
C ALA A 34 13.42 13.01 -39.72
N ALA A 35 14.05 14.11 -39.29
CA ALA A 35 13.90 14.62 -37.94
C ALA A 35 12.44 15.00 -37.64
N GLY A 36 11.75 15.62 -38.60
CA GLY A 36 10.32 15.94 -38.47
C GLY A 36 9.43 14.70 -38.35
N TYR A 37 9.68 13.66 -39.15
CA TYR A 37 9.00 12.37 -39.00
C TYR A 37 9.32 11.69 -37.66
N LEU A 38 10.55 11.81 -37.16
CA LEU A 38 10.93 11.26 -35.85
C LEU A 38 10.23 11.98 -34.71
N SER A 39 10.07 13.29 -34.79
CA SER A 39 9.29 14.07 -33.81
C SER A 39 7.83 13.64 -33.84
N LEU A 40 7.21 13.60 -35.04
CA LEU A 40 5.84 13.11 -35.21
C LEU A 40 5.62 11.70 -34.63
N ILE A 41 6.52 10.75 -34.93
CA ILE A 41 6.41 9.38 -34.44
C ILE A 41 6.65 9.32 -32.92
N GLY A 42 7.57 10.12 -32.40
CA GLY A 42 7.90 10.16 -30.98
C GLY A 42 6.78 10.73 -30.12
N GLU A 43 6.29 11.91 -30.49
CA GLU A 43 5.30 12.69 -29.76
C GLU A 43 3.89 12.14 -30.01
N ALA A 44 3.33 12.35 -31.21
CA ALA A 44 1.98 11.90 -31.54
C ALA A 44 1.85 10.36 -31.48
N GLY A 45 2.87 9.62 -31.95
CA GLY A 45 2.88 8.17 -31.79
C GLY A 45 2.91 7.72 -30.33
N GLY A 46 3.68 8.41 -29.48
CA GLY A 46 3.72 8.16 -28.05
C GLY A 46 2.40 8.46 -27.34
N ASP A 47 1.74 9.57 -27.69
CA ASP A 47 0.41 9.93 -27.19
C ASP A 47 -0.65 8.88 -27.53
N LEU A 48 -0.65 8.41 -28.79
CA LEU A 48 -1.57 7.37 -29.22
C LEU A 48 -1.35 6.07 -28.42
N ILE A 49 -0.10 5.72 -28.15
CA ILE A 49 0.25 4.57 -27.30
C ILE A 49 -0.27 4.78 -25.86
N CYS A 50 -0.04 5.97 -25.27
CA CYS A 50 -0.57 6.34 -23.96
C CYS A 50 -2.10 6.22 -23.91
N ALA A 51 -2.81 6.73 -24.93
CA ALA A 51 -4.26 6.63 -25.05
C ALA A 51 -4.72 5.16 -25.10
N ILE A 52 -4.11 4.33 -25.96
CA ILE A 52 -4.46 2.91 -26.09
C ILE A 52 -4.28 2.18 -24.75
N PHE A 53 -3.16 2.39 -24.06
CA PHE A 53 -2.92 1.74 -22.76
C PHE A 53 -3.84 2.27 -21.66
N ALA A 54 -4.13 3.56 -21.62
CA ALA A 54 -5.07 4.15 -20.68
C ALA A 54 -6.49 3.59 -20.89
N PHE A 55 -6.95 3.48 -22.14
CA PHE A 55 -8.24 2.87 -22.47
C PHE A 55 -8.29 1.38 -22.07
N TRP A 56 -7.22 0.64 -22.35
CA TRP A 56 -7.12 -0.76 -21.93
C TRP A 56 -7.22 -0.92 -20.41
N LEU A 57 -6.56 -0.05 -19.63
CA LEU A 57 -6.67 -0.04 -18.18
C LEU A 57 -8.05 0.37 -17.70
N PHE A 58 -8.69 1.35 -18.36
CA PHE A 58 -10.07 1.74 -18.09
C PHE A 58 -11.05 0.55 -18.16
N LEU A 59 -10.90 -0.32 -19.17
CA LEU A 59 -11.75 -1.50 -19.29
C LEU A 59 -11.62 -2.47 -18.10
N LYS A 60 -10.46 -2.51 -17.44
CA LYS A 60 -10.14 -3.43 -16.34
C LYS A 60 -10.23 -2.83 -14.93
N ALA A 61 -10.23 -1.51 -14.82
CA ALA A 61 -10.17 -0.80 -13.55
C ALA A 61 -11.48 -0.89 -12.73
N ARG A 62 -11.43 -0.52 -11.45
CA ARG A 62 -12.62 -0.39 -10.58
C ARG A 62 -13.23 1.01 -10.71
N ARG A 63 -14.46 1.21 -10.21
CA ARG A 63 -15.31 2.40 -10.50
C ARG A 63 -14.58 3.76 -10.39
N ILE A 64 -13.81 4.02 -9.33
CA ILE A 64 -13.10 5.30 -9.17
C ILE A 64 -11.86 5.36 -10.07
N ASP A 65 -11.04 4.29 -10.10
CA ASP A 65 -9.85 4.22 -10.95
C ASP A 65 -10.21 4.32 -12.45
N LYS A 66 -11.40 3.82 -12.85
CA LYS A 66 -11.95 3.98 -14.20
C LYS A 66 -12.07 5.44 -14.61
N LEU A 67 -12.51 6.31 -13.70
CA LEU A 67 -12.64 7.74 -13.99
C LEU A 67 -11.28 8.36 -14.34
N ILE A 68 -10.23 8.02 -13.60
CA ILE A 68 -8.89 8.53 -13.88
C ILE A 68 -8.39 8.02 -15.24
N PHE A 69 -8.51 6.72 -15.52
CA PHE A 69 -8.04 6.16 -16.78
C PHE A 69 -8.83 6.64 -18.01
N ILE A 70 -10.14 6.88 -17.90
CA ILE A 70 -10.89 7.46 -19.02
C ILE A 70 -10.49 8.93 -19.26
N ILE A 71 -10.22 9.69 -18.19
CA ILE A 71 -9.72 11.07 -18.33
C ILE A 71 -8.33 11.05 -18.98
N PHE A 72 -7.42 10.16 -18.57
CA PHE A 72 -6.13 10.00 -19.24
C PHE A 72 -6.31 9.62 -20.71
N PHE A 73 -7.15 8.63 -21.03
CA PHE A 73 -7.44 8.27 -22.41
C PHE A 73 -7.88 9.47 -23.25
N LEU A 74 -8.91 10.18 -22.78
CA LEU A 74 -9.42 11.35 -23.50
C LEU A 74 -8.35 12.43 -23.64
N SER A 75 -7.57 12.70 -22.59
CA SER A 75 -6.51 13.70 -22.63
C SER A 75 -5.47 13.38 -23.70
N PHE A 76 -5.00 12.13 -23.80
CA PHE A 76 -4.00 11.75 -24.79
C PHE A 76 -4.53 11.69 -26.22
N ILE A 77 -5.85 11.53 -26.41
CA ILE A 77 -6.45 11.74 -27.74
C ILE A 77 -6.35 13.20 -28.17
N PHE A 78 -6.54 14.14 -27.24
CA PHE A 78 -6.37 15.57 -27.54
C PHE A 78 -4.90 15.95 -27.74
N ALA A 79 -3.98 15.41 -26.92
CA ALA A 79 -2.55 15.57 -27.13
C ALA A 79 -2.13 15.04 -28.52
N PHE A 80 -2.58 13.83 -28.88
CA PHE A 80 -2.33 13.26 -30.20
C PHE A 80 -2.78 14.18 -31.33
N VAL A 81 -3.99 14.75 -31.26
CA VAL A 81 -4.49 15.68 -32.29
C VAL A 81 -3.64 16.94 -32.35
N SER A 82 -3.23 17.47 -31.20
CA SER A 82 -2.35 18.62 -31.07
C SER A 82 -0.99 18.36 -31.74
N ASP A 83 -0.26 17.37 -31.23
CA ASP A 83 1.11 17.06 -31.63
C ASP A 83 1.16 16.55 -33.07
N PHE A 84 0.15 15.81 -33.53
CA PHE A 84 0.04 15.40 -34.92
C PHE A 84 -0.10 16.60 -35.85
N SER A 85 -0.96 17.57 -35.50
CA SER A 85 -1.19 18.77 -36.32
C SER A 85 0.06 19.65 -36.34
N TYR A 86 0.67 19.88 -35.17
CA TYR A 86 1.91 20.62 -35.01
C TYR A 86 3.04 20.03 -35.89
N ASN A 87 3.33 18.75 -35.70
CA ASN A 87 4.42 18.09 -36.41
C ASN A 87 4.16 17.92 -37.91
N LEU A 88 2.91 17.70 -38.31
CA LEU A 88 2.57 17.63 -39.73
C LEU A 88 2.81 18.98 -40.42
N ILE A 89 2.36 20.07 -39.81
CA ILE A 89 2.37 21.38 -40.46
C ILE A 89 3.75 22.05 -40.38
N LEU A 90 4.39 22.04 -39.20
CA LEU A 90 5.71 22.66 -39.02
C LEU A 90 6.83 21.77 -39.52
N ASN A 91 6.85 20.52 -39.05
CA ASN A 91 8.03 19.69 -39.20
C ASN A 91 8.07 18.93 -40.54
N ILE A 92 6.91 18.61 -41.13
CA ILE A 92 6.84 17.90 -42.42
C ILE A 92 6.53 18.83 -43.58
N MET A 93 5.56 19.74 -43.43
CA MET A 93 5.17 20.68 -44.49
C MET A 93 6.01 21.96 -44.53
N ASP A 94 6.83 22.23 -43.50
CA ASP A 94 7.72 23.41 -43.38
C ASP A 94 6.96 24.75 -43.52
N ILE A 95 5.73 24.80 -43.01
CA ILE A 95 4.91 26.01 -43.03
C ILE A 95 5.28 26.87 -41.83
N ASN A 96 6.24 27.77 -42.02
CA ASN A 96 6.80 28.64 -40.97
C ASN A 96 5.92 29.84 -40.56
N ARG A 97 4.72 29.99 -41.14
CA ARG A 97 3.79 31.08 -40.80
C ARG A 97 2.38 30.52 -40.70
N PHE A 98 1.85 30.53 -39.48
CA PHE A 98 0.49 30.14 -39.25
C PHE A 98 -0.46 31.31 -39.49
N SER A 99 -1.66 30.95 -39.95
CA SER A 99 -2.80 31.81 -39.72
C SER A 99 -3.33 31.51 -38.32
N PRO A 100 -4.02 32.46 -37.64
CA PRO A 100 -4.60 32.22 -36.32
C PRO A 100 -5.53 31.00 -36.26
N SER A 101 -6.15 30.63 -37.39
CA SER A 101 -6.97 29.41 -37.48
C SER A 101 -6.15 28.12 -37.42
N VAL A 102 -4.91 28.14 -37.91
CA VAL A 102 -4.00 26.98 -37.87
C VAL A 102 -3.36 26.84 -36.50
N GLU A 103 -2.96 27.95 -35.85
CA GLU A 103 -2.53 27.96 -34.44
C GLU A 103 -3.62 27.37 -33.53
N ALA A 104 -4.87 27.80 -33.71
CA ALA A 104 -5.99 27.29 -32.93
C ALA A 104 -6.25 25.78 -33.12
N MET A 105 -5.79 25.16 -34.22
CA MET A 105 -5.89 23.70 -34.40
C MET A 105 -4.93 22.92 -33.48
N PHE A 106 -3.89 23.58 -32.98
CA PHE A 106 -2.95 23.03 -31.99
C PHE A 106 -3.34 23.46 -30.58
N ASP A 107 -3.49 24.76 -30.32
CA ASP A 107 -3.68 25.31 -28.98
C ASP A 107 -4.95 24.78 -28.28
N ILE A 108 -6.07 24.65 -29.03
CA ILE A 108 -7.33 24.23 -28.42
C ILE A 108 -7.27 22.77 -27.96
N PRO A 109 -6.89 21.78 -28.80
CA PRO A 109 -6.64 20.43 -28.33
C PRO A 109 -5.65 20.37 -27.17
N PHE A 110 -4.56 21.15 -27.25
CA PHE A 110 -3.55 21.17 -26.20
C PHE A 110 -4.09 21.61 -24.84
N LEU A 111 -4.80 22.74 -24.79
CA LEU A 111 -5.44 23.25 -23.59
C LEU A 111 -6.43 22.22 -23.01
N VAL A 112 -7.20 21.53 -23.87
CA VAL A 112 -8.12 20.47 -23.43
C VAL A 112 -7.36 19.30 -22.82
N PHE A 113 -6.23 18.88 -23.41
CA PHE A 113 -5.33 17.88 -22.83
C PHE A 113 -4.89 18.29 -21.42
N LEU A 114 -4.39 19.51 -21.25
CA LEU A 114 -3.91 20.04 -19.97
C LEU A 114 -5.02 20.09 -18.91
N ILE A 115 -6.21 20.55 -19.28
CA ILE A 115 -7.36 20.61 -18.36
C ILE A 115 -7.73 19.20 -17.88
N LEU A 116 -7.82 18.24 -18.80
CA LEU A 116 -8.13 16.86 -18.45
C LEU A 116 -7.05 16.25 -17.56
N GLN A 117 -5.77 16.51 -17.83
CA GLN A 117 -4.66 16.07 -16.98
C GLN A 117 -4.74 16.69 -15.57
N ALA A 118 -5.00 17.99 -15.46
CA ALA A 118 -5.19 18.66 -14.17
C ALA A 118 -6.33 18.03 -13.36
N ILE A 119 -7.46 17.70 -14.02
CA ILE A 119 -8.60 17.01 -13.38
C ILE A 119 -8.21 15.60 -12.93
N ALA A 120 -7.49 14.83 -13.76
CA ALA A 120 -7.02 13.49 -13.40
C ALA A 120 -6.12 13.54 -12.16
N TRP A 121 -5.14 14.43 -12.13
CA TRP A 121 -4.21 14.57 -11.00
C TRP A 121 -4.89 15.10 -9.74
N CYS A 122 -5.80 16.07 -9.87
CA CYS A 122 -6.64 16.52 -8.76
C CYS A 122 -7.43 15.34 -8.16
N THR A 123 -8.01 14.49 -9.01
CA THR A 123 -8.74 13.28 -8.56
C THR A 123 -7.83 12.32 -7.80
N VAL A 124 -6.60 12.10 -8.26
CA VAL A 124 -5.59 11.28 -7.56
C VAL A 124 -5.25 11.88 -6.19
N VAL A 125 -5.07 13.19 -6.09
CA VAL A 125 -4.78 13.88 -4.82
C VAL A 125 -5.96 13.79 -3.85
N ILE A 126 -7.19 13.96 -4.32
CA ILE A 126 -8.41 13.77 -3.49
C ILE A 126 -8.46 12.33 -2.95
N MET A 127 -8.10 11.33 -3.74
CA MET A 127 -8.03 9.93 -3.28
C MET A 127 -6.94 9.72 -2.22
N ILE A 128 -5.78 10.37 -2.37
CA ILE A 128 -4.70 10.35 -1.36
C ILE A 128 -5.20 10.94 -0.04
N GLN A 129 -5.90 12.08 -0.09
CA GLN A 129 -6.45 12.74 1.09
C GLN A 129 -7.52 11.87 1.77
N HIS A 130 -8.43 11.25 1.01
CA HIS A 130 -9.45 10.38 1.59
C HIS A 130 -8.87 9.13 2.27
N LYS A 131 -7.81 8.54 1.70
CA LYS A 131 -7.11 7.41 2.32
C LYS A 131 -6.47 7.80 3.64
N ASN A 132 -5.87 8.98 3.68
CA ASN A 132 -5.14 9.49 4.82
C ASN A 132 -6.05 10.43 5.63
N ARG A 133 -6.91 9.86 6.49
CA ARG A 133 -7.84 10.62 7.37
C ARG A 133 -7.20 11.80 8.12
N LYS A 134 -5.87 11.82 8.28
CA LYS A 134 -5.12 12.99 8.74
C LYS A 134 -4.98 13.98 7.58
N VAL A 135 -5.70 15.10 7.70
CA VAL A 135 -5.68 16.22 6.74
C VAL A 135 -4.22 16.56 6.39
N MET A 136 -3.89 16.49 5.11
CA MET A 136 -2.64 17.03 4.59
C MET A 136 -2.66 18.53 4.91
N GLY A 137 -1.87 18.96 5.89
CA GLY A 137 -1.85 20.36 6.32
C GLY A 137 -1.51 21.27 5.14
N ILE A 138 -2.04 22.50 5.14
CA ILE A 138 -1.79 23.50 4.08
C ILE A 138 -0.28 23.67 3.80
N GLY A 139 0.57 23.47 4.82
CA GLY A 139 2.03 23.48 4.69
C GLY A 139 2.58 22.57 3.59
N ALA A 140 1.95 21.44 3.32
CA ALA A 140 2.35 20.51 2.25
C ALA A 140 2.33 21.12 0.85
N TYR A 141 1.46 22.10 0.63
CA TYR A 141 1.26 22.75 -0.67
C TYR A 141 2.20 23.93 -0.87
N ILE A 142 2.69 24.55 0.22
CA ILE A 142 3.38 25.84 0.20
C ILE A 142 4.58 25.85 -0.76
N PRO A 143 5.53 24.90 -0.74
CA PRO A 143 6.68 24.93 -1.64
C PRO A 143 6.30 24.77 -3.11
N LEU A 144 5.32 23.92 -3.41
CA LEU A 144 4.82 23.74 -4.77
C LEU A 144 4.08 24.99 -5.26
N LEU A 145 3.31 25.64 -4.38
CA LEU A 145 2.65 26.92 -4.67
C LEU A 145 3.67 28.04 -4.90
N ILE A 146 4.72 28.14 -4.08
CA ILE A 146 5.81 29.11 -4.26
C ILE A 146 6.52 28.86 -5.59
N THR A 147 6.89 27.60 -5.87
CA THR A 147 7.53 27.23 -7.15
C THR A 147 6.64 27.60 -8.31
N SER A 148 5.35 27.26 -8.24
CA SER A 148 4.36 27.58 -9.24
C SER A 148 4.17 29.08 -9.46
N LEU A 149 4.17 29.86 -8.38
CA LEU A 149 4.09 31.32 -8.46
C LEU A 149 5.36 31.90 -9.10
N ILE A 150 6.53 31.35 -8.78
CA ILE A 150 7.79 31.74 -9.44
C ILE A 150 7.68 31.43 -10.93
N ILE A 151 7.26 30.22 -11.32
CA ILE A 151 7.05 29.81 -12.71
C ILE A 151 6.09 30.77 -13.41
N PHE A 152 4.95 31.06 -12.78
CA PHE A 152 3.94 31.99 -13.31
C PHE A 152 4.50 33.39 -13.55
N ILE A 153 5.10 34.00 -12.53
CA ILE A 153 5.67 35.36 -12.64
C ILE A 153 6.75 35.39 -13.70
N THR A 154 7.58 34.35 -13.71
CA THR A 154 8.69 34.22 -14.65
C THR A 154 8.17 34.18 -16.09
N PHE A 155 7.13 33.39 -16.38
CA PHE A 155 6.56 33.33 -17.71
C PHE A 155 5.79 34.61 -18.04
N VAL A 156 4.89 35.07 -17.17
CA VAL A 156 3.95 36.17 -17.50
C VAL A 156 4.57 37.57 -17.41
N VAL A 157 5.56 37.79 -16.55
CA VAL A 157 6.03 39.15 -16.18
C VAL A 157 7.44 39.47 -16.69
N LEU A 158 8.32 38.48 -16.92
CA LEU A 158 9.70 38.79 -17.28
C LEU A 158 9.83 39.37 -18.72
N PRO A 159 10.81 40.27 -18.96
CA PRO A 159 10.76 41.26 -20.05
C PRO A 159 10.87 40.74 -21.50
N GLY A 160 10.92 39.42 -21.71
CA GLY A 160 10.99 38.78 -23.03
C GLY A 160 9.63 38.22 -23.49
N TRP A 161 8.79 37.78 -22.55
CA TRP A 161 7.42 37.37 -22.79
C TRP A 161 6.50 38.59 -22.80
N ARG A 162 6.48 39.33 -23.91
CA ARG A 162 5.38 40.26 -24.18
C ARG A 162 4.18 39.43 -24.62
N VAL A 163 3.56 38.71 -23.68
CA VAL A 163 2.22 38.17 -23.90
C VAL A 163 1.38 39.35 -24.34
N HIS A 164 1.07 39.42 -25.64
CA HIS A 164 0.13 40.38 -26.15
C HIS A 164 -1.21 39.91 -25.60
N PHE A 165 -1.56 40.33 -24.37
CA PHE A 165 -2.79 39.89 -23.68
C PHE A 165 -4.06 40.18 -24.50
N SER A 166 -3.96 41.05 -25.51
CA SER A 166 -5.00 41.36 -26.48
C SER A 166 -5.06 40.41 -27.69
N SER A 167 -4.08 39.52 -27.85
CA SER A 167 -4.01 38.52 -28.93
C SER A 167 -4.59 37.18 -28.47
N VAL A 168 -5.11 36.40 -29.42
CA VAL A 168 -5.67 35.06 -29.16
C VAL A 168 -4.58 34.11 -28.63
N GLU A 169 -3.40 34.13 -29.25
CA GLU A 169 -2.21 33.39 -28.82
C GLU A 169 -1.83 33.71 -27.36
N GLY A 170 -1.79 34.99 -26.99
CA GLY A 170 -1.47 35.41 -25.62
C GLY A 170 -2.49 34.91 -24.59
N ILE A 171 -3.76 34.79 -24.97
CA ILE A 171 -4.82 34.24 -24.10
C ILE A 171 -4.62 32.74 -23.91
N PHE A 172 -4.33 31.98 -24.97
CA PHE A 172 -4.06 30.54 -24.88
C PHE A 172 -2.80 30.26 -24.06
N ASN A 173 -1.69 30.94 -24.34
CA ASN A 173 -0.45 30.81 -23.58
C ASN A 173 -0.64 31.07 -22.07
N LEU A 174 -1.43 32.08 -21.71
CA LEU A 174 -1.78 32.36 -20.31
C LEU A 174 -2.63 31.24 -19.70
N ALA A 175 -3.64 30.75 -20.44
CA ALA A 175 -4.51 29.68 -19.99
C ALA A 175 -3.72 28.38 -19.77
N ASP A 176 -2.86 28.00 -20.72
CA ASP A 176 -2.01 26.81 -20.63
C ASP A 176 -1.09 26.91 -19.42
N THR A 177 -0.38 28.03 -19.27
CA THR A 177 0.52 28.27 -18.13
C THR A 177 -0.21 28.09 -16.78
N LEU A 178 -1.43 28.63 -16.66
CA LEU A 178 -2.24 28.48 -15.45
C LEU A 178 -2.64 27.03 -15.19
N VAL A 179 -3.09 26.32 -16.22
CA VAL A 179 -3.53 24.93 -16.09
C VAL A 179 -2.36 23.99 -15.79
N GLU A 180 -1.20 24.20 -16.42
CA GLU A 180 0.02 23.43 -16.15
C GLU A 180 0.53 23.63 -14.75
N ILE A 181 0.49 24.85 -14.22
CA ILE A 181 0.84 25.11 -12.82
C ILE A 181 -0.06 24.30 -11.88
N ILE A 182 -1.36 24.29 -12.13
CA ILE A 182 -2.32 23.52 -11.35
C ILE A 182 -1.99 22.02 -11.46
N ALA A 183 -1.74 21.54 -12.68
CA ALA A 183 -1.39 20.15 -12.95
C ALA A 183 -0.05 19.76 -12.30
N PHE A 184 0.95 20.64 -12.33
CA PHE A 184 2.27 20.47 -11.71
C PHE A 184 2.15 20.31 -10.20
N ILE A 185 1.35 21.16 -9.54
CA ILE A 185 1.11 21.06 -8.08
C ILE A 185 0.51 19.68 -7.75
N PHE A 186 -0.56 19.29 -8.44
CA PHE A 186 -1.24 18.02 -8.13
C PHE A 186 -0.39 16.80 -8.48
N ALA A 187 0.29 16.80 -9.64
CA ALA A 187 1.20 15.73 -10.02
C ALA A 187 2.41 15.64 -9.09
N GLY A 188 2.96 16.77 -8.64
CA GLY A 188 4.05 16.84 -7.66
C GLY A 188 3.66 16.22 -6.31
N ILE A 189 2.45 16.55 -5.81
CA ILE A 189 1.91 15.92 -4.59
C ILE A 189 1.73 14.41 -4.80
N ALA A 190 1.17 14.00 -5.93
CA ALA A 190 0.99 12.59 -6.25
C ALA A 190 2.34 11.85 -6.32
N LEU A 191 3.39 12.49 -6.84
CA LEU A 191 4.75 11.95 -6.89
C LEU A 191 5.35 11.81 -5.49
N PHE A 192 5.26 12.83 -4.64
CA PHE A 192 5.73 12.75 -3.24
C PHE A 192 5.00 11.67 -2.45
N ALA A 193 3.70 11.53 -2.69
CA ALA A 193 2.88 10.50 -2.08
C ALA A 193 3.05 9.12 -2.73
N SER A 194 3.72 8.99 -3.88
CA SER A 194 3.82 7.71 -4.59
C SER A 194 4.51 6.66 -3.72
N GLU A 195 3.88 5.51 -3.48
CA GLU A 195 4.52 4.36 -2.84
C GLU A 195 5.21 3.46 -3.87
N ASP A 196 4.51 3.36 -5.00
CA ASP A 196 4.61 2.32 -6.00
C ASP A 196 5.25 2.88 -7.27
N ARG A 197 5.93 2.02 -8.03
CA ARG A 197 6.66 2.42 -9.24
C ARG A 197 5.71 2.90 -10.34
N GLU A 198 4.51 2.34 -10.40
CA GLU A 198 3.45 2.63 -11.35
C GLU A 198 3.12 4.12 -11.34
N LEU A 199 2.69 4.61 -10.17
CA LEU A 199 2.31 6.00 -9.98
C LEU A 199 3.54 6.93 -10.06
N GLY A 200 4.69 6.47 -9.57
CA GLY A 200 5.95 7.17 -9.73
C GLY A 200 6.26 7.45 -11.20
N PHE A 201 6.22 6.43 -12.07
CA PHE A 201 6.48 6.61 -13.50
C PHE A 201 5.44 7.47 -14.21
N LEU A 202 4.14 7.32 -13.91
CA LEU A 202 3.11 8.19 -14.50
C LEU A 202 3.32 9.66 -14.15
N THR A 203 3.52 9.96 -12.85
CA THR A 203 3.70 11.33 -12.38
C THR A 203 5.04 11.92 -12.86
N SER A 204 6.11 11.12 -12.85
CA SER A 204 7.41 11.54 -13.41
C SER A 204 7.33 11.83 -14.90
N GLY A 205 6.67 10.97 -15.68
CA GLY A 205 6.48 11.17 -17.11
C GLY A 205 5.72 12.45 -17.41
N PHE A 206 4.61 12.67 -16.71
CA PHE A 206 3.82 13.90 -16.90
C PHE A 206 4.56 15.18 -16.48
N LEU A 207 5.33 15.16 -15.40
CA LEU A 207 6.13 16.31 -15.00
C LEU A 207 7.24 16.63 -16.03
N LEU A 208 7.80 15.62 -16.70
CA LEU A 208 8.74 15.82 -17.81
C LEU A 208 8.06 16.41 -19.04
N ILE A 209 6.82 16.01 -19.33
CA ILE A 209 5.99 16.60 -20.39
C ILE A 209 5.76 18.08 -20.12
N ILE A 210 5.33 18.46 -18.91
CA ILE A 210 5.18 19.88 -18.51
C ILE A 210 6.51 20.64 -18.67
N ALA A 211 7.63 20.05 -18.24
CA ALA A 211 8.93 20.68 -18.39
C ALA A 211 9.28 20.91 -19.87
N ALA A 212 9.08 19.91 -20.73
CA ALA A 212 9.34 20.03 -22.16
C ALA A 212 8.48 21.13 -22.79
N ASP A 213 7.20 21.19 -22.45
CA ASP A 213 6.26 22.17 -22.99
C ASP A 213 6.69 23.61 -22.74
N PHE A 214 6.96 23.93 -21.46
CA PHE A 214 7.40 25.27 -21.06
C PHE A 214 8.65 25.70 -21.82
N PHE A 215 9.57 24.77 -22.10
CA PHE A 215 10.76 25.07 -22.88
C PHE A 215 10.49 25.27 -24.36
N ILE A 216 9.62 24.46 -24.96
CA ILE A 216 9.23 24.60 -26.37
C ILE A 216 8.59 25.97 -26.58
N ARG A 217 7.59 26.32 -25.78
CA ARG A 217 6.95 27.65 -25.83
C ARG A 217 7.90 28.79 -25.52
N PHE A 218 8.79 28.61 -24.54
CA PHE A 218 9.79 29.63 -24.23
C PHE A 218 10.71 29.90 -25.44
N ALA A 219 11.20 28.85 -26.08
CA ALA A 219 12.08 28.96 -27.23
C ALA A 219 11.38 29.53 -28.48
N GLU A 220 10.09 29.23 -28.65
CA GLU A 220 9.24 29.84 -29.69
C GLU A 220 9.11 31.35 -29.49
N VAL A 221 8.77 31.82 -28.28
CA VAL A 221 8.58 33.26 -28.02
C VAL A 221 9.88 34.06 -28.13
N GLU A 222 11.01 33.48 -27.73
CA GLU A 222 12.32 34.13 -27.91
C GLU A 222 12.77 34.19 -29.38
N ASN A 223 12.00 33.61 -30.33
CA ASN A 223 12.39 33.42 -31.74
C ASN A 223 13.78 32.77 -31.89
N ASN A 224 14.23 32.06 -30.86
CA ASN A 224 15.56 31.50 -30.79
C ASN A 224 15.44 30.01 -31.09
N LEU A 225 15.55 29.67 -32.39
CA LEU A 225 15.37 28.31 -32.91
C LEU A 225 16.43 27.30 -32.42
N PHE A 226 17.49 27.75 -31.72
CA PHE A 226 18.68 26.96 -31.49
C PHE A 226 18.65 25.95 -30.30
N PRO A 227 17.73 26.00 -29.31
CA PRO A 227 17.59 24.93 -28.31
C PRO A 227 16.28 24.12 -28.34
N VAL A 228 15.27 24.45 -29.17
CA VAL A 228 13.96 23.74 -29.21
C VAL A 228 14.13 22.21 -29.36
N ASN A 229 15.12 21.81 -30.16
CA ASN A 229 15.37 20.43 -30.59
C ASN A 229 15.59 19.43 -29.42
N TRP A 230 16.13 19.85 -28.27
CA TRP A 230 16.38 18.90 -27.17
C TRP A 230 15.12 18.64 -26.34
N PHE A 231 14.18 19.58 -26.33
CA PHE A 231 12.99 19.50 -25.49
C PHE A 231 11.89 18.65 -26.10
N GLU A 232 11.77 18.58 -27.43
CA GLU A 232 10.98 17.55 -28.12
C GLU A 232 11.41 16.15 -27.66
N SER A 233 12.72 15.90 -27.54
CA SER A 233 13.20 14.63 -27.00
C SER A 233 12.84 14.39 -25.54
N LEU A 234 12.74 15.46 -24.73
CA LEU A 234 12.36 15.39 -23.33
C LEU A 234 10.85 15.06 -23.20
N TRP A 235 10.03 15.59 -24.09
CA TRP A 235 8.61 15.22 -24.23
C TRP A 235 8.48 13.70 -24.45
N VAL A 236 9.24 13.17 -25.41
CA VAL A 236 9.27 11.72 -25.70
C VAL A 236 9.75 10.89 -24.50
N LEU A 237 10.74 11.37 -23.73
CA LEU A 237 11.11 10.71 -22.47
C LEU A 237 9.94 10.68 -21.49
N GLY A 238 9.21 11.79 -21.37
CA GLY A 238 8.01 11.91 -20.57
C GLY A 238 6.95 10.87 -20.96
N LEU A 239 6.67 10.73 -22.26
CA LEU A 239 5.75 9.73 -22.80
C LEU A 239 6.22 8.29 -22.54
N ILE A 240 7.50 7.98 -22.76
CA ILE A 240 8.07 6.65 -22.45
C ILE A 240 7.87 6.30 -20.98
N MET A 241 8.17 7.24 -20.07
CA MET A 241 7.97 7.06 -18.63
C MET A 241 6.49 6.88 -18.29
N PHE A 242 5.60 7.64 -18.92
CA PHE A 242 4.16 7.50 -18.72
C PHE A 242 3.67 6.11 -19.19
N VAL A 243 4.08 5.64 -20.37
CA VAL A 243 3.76 4.30 -20.88
C VAL A 243 4.27 3.22 -19.93
N LEU A 244 5.48 3.35 -19.39
CA LEU A 244 5.98 2.41 -18.37
C LEU A 244 5.08 2.36 -17.14
N GLY A 245 4.61 3.51 -16.65
CA GLY A 245 3.65 3.56 -15.54
C GLY A 245 2.34 2.81 -15.85
N LEU A 246 1.80 2.97 -17.06
CA LEU A 246 0.61 2.25 -17.51
C LEU A 246 0.87 0.73 -17.64
N LEU A 247 2.03 0.33 -18.15
CA LEU A 247 2.44 -1.08 -18.26
C LEU A 247 2.60 -1.75 -16.89
N GLU A 248 3.19 -1.06 -15.92
CA GLU A 248 3.30 -1.56 -14.54
C GLU A 248 1.90 -1.78 -13.92
N PHE A 249 0.97 -0.84 -14.12
CA PHE A 249 -0.42 -1.00 -13.67
C PHE A 249 -1.10 -2.21 -14.32
N LYS A 250 -0.78 -2.48 -15.58
CA LYS A 250 -1.29 -3.62 -16.34
C LYS A 250 -0.81 -4.95 -15.77
N GLU A 251 0.46 -5.07 -15.44
CA GLU A 251 1.06 -6.33 -14.98
C GLU A 251 0.63 -6.73 -13.58
N ARG A 252 0.40 -5.76 -12.68
CA ARG A 252 -0.06 -6.07 -11.32
C ARG A 252 -1.48 -6.65 -11.25
N GLY A 253 -2.26 -6.58 -12.33
CA GLY A 253 -3.64 -7.08 -12.39
C GLY A 253 -4.64 -6.34 -11.49
N HIS A 254 -4.20 -5.36 -10.71
CA HIS A 254 -5.00 -4.58 -9.78
C HIS A 254 -4.68 -3.09 -9.93
N CYS A 255 -5.42 -2.41 -10.82
CA CYS A 255 -5.27 -0.98 -11.08
C CYS A 255 -5.94 -0.16 -9.96
N ARG A 256 -5.28 0.01 -8.81
CA ARG A 256 -5.79 0.80 -7.68
C ARG A 256 -4.83 1.92 -7.32
N PHE A 257 -5.16 3.16 -7.70
CA PHE A 257 -4.37 4.35 -7.34
C PHE A 257 -4.25 4.54 -5.82
N VAL A 258 -5.30 4.18 -5.07
CA VAL A 258 -5.28 4.23 -3.60
C VAL A 258 -4.20 3.35 -2.99
N ARG A 259 -3.90 2.18 -3.58
CA ARG A 259 -2.83 1.31 -3.05
C ARG A 259 -1.45 1.85 -3.42
N ALA A 260 -1.35 2.56 -4.53
CA ALA A 260 -0.10 3.09 -5.04
C ALA A 260 0.42 4.34 -4.30
N THR A 261 -0.24 4.76 -3.22
CA THR A 261 0.09 5.98 -2.47
C THR A 261 0.41 5.68 -1.01
N THR A 262 1.41 6.35 -0.48
CA THR A 262 1.77 6.32 0.94
C THR A 262 0.95 7.34 1.73
N ALA A 263 0.99 7.22 3.06
CA ALA A 263 0.53 8.29 3.91
C ALA A 263 1.43 9.53 3.78
N TRP A 264 0.85 10.73 3.78
CA TRP A 264 1.63 11.98 3.66
C TRP A 264 2.65 12.15 4.79
N ASN A 265 2.33 11.65 5.99
CA ASN A 265 3.23 11.64 7.14
C ASN A 265 4.24 10.48 7.10
N SER A 266 4.34 9.72 6.01
CA SER A 266 5.36 8.71 5.86
C SER A 266 6.74 9.34 5.72
N ILE A 267 7.77 8.63 6.18
CA ILE A 267 9.18 9.06 6.02
C ILE A 267 9.48 9.31 4.54
N LYS A 268 8.92 8.49 3.63
CA LYS A 268 9.10 8.67 2.19
C LYS A 268 8.54 10.02 1.72
N ALA A 269 7.26 10.29 1.95
CA ALA A 269 6.63 11.52 1.48
C ALA A 269 7.28 12.77 2.10
N GLN A 270 7.57 12.74 3.41
CA GLN A 270 8.23 13.85 4.11
C GLN A 270 9.66 14.08 3.61
N SER A 271 10.43 13.01 3.40
CA SER A 271 11.80 13.13 2.89
C SER A 271 11.82 13.71 1.48
N ALA A 272 10.92 13.26 0.59
CA ALA A 272 10.83 13.78 -0.77
C ALA A 272 10.44 15.27 -0.77
N TYR A 273 9.46 15.63 0.06
CA TYR A 273 9.03 17.02 0.24
C TYR A 273 10.17 17.93 0.74
N TRP A 274 10.89 17.55 1.80
CA TRP A 274 11.95 18.39 2.35
C TRP A 274 13.17 18.50 1.44
N GLN A 275 13.51 17.42 0.72
CA GLN A 275 14.55 17.46 -0.29
C GLN A 275 14.20 18.41 -1.43
N PHE A 276 12.95 18.40 -1.88
CA PHE A 276 12.46 19.36 -2.86
C PHE A 276 12.57 20.80 -2.35
N VAL A 277 12.17 21.07 -1.10
CA VAL A 277 12.29 22.39 -0.46
C VAL A 277 13.75 22.86 -0.41
N VAL A 278 14.67 22.01 0.05
CA VAL A 278 16.09 22.35 0.14
C VAL A 278 16.65 22.65 -1.24
N LEU A 279 16.35 21.80 -2.23
CA LEU A 279 16.83 22.00 -3.59
C LEU A 279 16.23 23.27 -4.23
N LEU A 280 14.96 23.59 -3.96
CA LEU A 280 14.35 24.85 -4.39
C LEU A 280 15.06 26.06 -3.78
N ILE A 281 15.38 26.02 -2.48
CA ILE A 281 16.14 27.09 -1.81
C ILE A 281 17.53 27.23 -2.43
N LEU A 282 18.23 26.12 -2.70
CA LEU A 282 19.55 26.15 -3.33
C LEU A 282 19.49 26.75 -4.74
N VAL A 283 18.47 26.39 -5.53
CA VAL A 283 18.24 26.96 -6.86
C VAL A 283 17.94 28.46 -6.76
N ALA A 284 17.09 28.88 -5.82
CA ALA A 284 16.78 30.29 -5.59
C ALA A 284 18.03 31.09 -5.17
N VAL A 285 18.84 30.56 -4.25
CA VAL A 285 20.10 31.18 -3.83
C VAL A 285 21.07 31.26 -5.01
N PHE A 286 21.22 30.20 -5.80
CA PHE A 286 22.06 30.21 -7.00
C PHE A 286 21.62 31.31 -7.98
N PHE A 287 20.31 31.49 -8.20
CA PHE A 287 19.80 32.57 -9.03
C PHE A 287 20.05 33.95 -8.45
N LEU A 288 19.82 34.17 -7.15
CA LEU A 288 20.11 35.44 -6.48
C LEU A 288 21.60 35.80 -6.54
N LEU A 289 22.49 34.81 -6.35
CA LEU A 289 23.92 35.01 -6.48
C LEU A 289 24.30 35.34 -7.92
N ASN A 290 23.75 34.63 -8.91
CA ASN A 290 23.99 34.98 -10.31
C ASN A 290 23.54 36.40 -10.62
N LEU A 291 22.33 36.81 -10.20
CA LEU A 291 21.84 38.18 -10.38
C LEU A 291 22.74 39.23 -9.70
N GLY A 292 23.29 38.92 -8.52
CA GLY A 292 24.16 39.84 -7.76
C GLY A 292 25.59 39.93 -8.27
N PHE A 293 26.17 38.84 -8.77
CA PHE A 293 27.55 38.80 -9.29
C PHE A 293 27.65 39.12 -10.78
N SER A 294 26.54 38.99 -11.50
CA SER A 294 26.54 39.26 -12.91
C SER A 294 26.43 40.76 -13.19
N ASN A 295 27.57 41.39 -13.50
CA ASN A 295 27.59 42.48 -14.49
C ASN A 295 27.19 41.98 -15.91
N LEU A 296 26.66 40.76 -16.03
CA LEU A 296 26.17 40.20 -17.30
C LEU A 296 24.99 41.05 -17.73
N LYS A 297 25.08 41.56 -18.95
CA LYS A 297 23.96 42.21 -19.63
C LYS A 297 22.73 41.32 -19.46
N LEU A 298 21.64 41.91 -18.95
CA LEU A 298 20.33 41.29 -18.71
C LEU A 298 19.83 40.47 -19.90
N GLU A 299 20.34 40.77 -21.10
CA GLU A 299 20.12 40.10 -22.38
C GLU A 299 20.51 38.61 -22.43
N ARG A 300 21.37 38.10 -21.53
CA ARG A 300 21.65 36.65 -21.45
C ARG A 300 20.95 35.96 -20.27
N SER A 301 20.17 36.69 -19.49
CA SER A 301 19.42 36.17 -18.35
C SER A 301 18.14 35.46 -18.75
N PHE A 302 17.78 35.43 -20.05
CA PHE A 302 16.50 34.91 -20.53
C PHE A 302 16.38 33.39 -20.41
N ASP A 303 17.47 32.62 -20.35
CA ASP A 303 17.40 31.15 -20.16
C ASP A 303 17.05 30.72 -18.71
N ILE A 304 17.07 31.66 -17.77
CA ILE A 304 16.82 31.43 -16.34
C ILE A 304 15.42 30.84 -16.08
N PRO A 305 14.33 31.44 -16.61
CA PRO A 305 12.98 30.91 -16.55
C PRO A 305 12.82 29.41 -16.80
N ALA A 306 13.20 29.00 -17.99
CA ALA A 306 13.01 27.64 -18.44
C ALA A 306 13.90 26.70 -17.62
N SER A 307 15.16 27.09 -17.38
CA SER A 307 16.09 26.35 -16.52
C SER A 307 15.52 26.10 -15.12
N LEU A 308 14.82 27.07 -14.53
CA LEU A 308 14.21 26.92 -13.20
C LEU A 308 13.11 25.84 -13.19
N ILE A 309 12.33 25.71 -14.27
CA ILE A 309 11.29 24.69 -14.40
C ILE A 309 11.88 23.29 -14.51
N VAL A 310 12.86 23.10 -15.40
CA VAL A 310 13.55 21.80 -15.51
C VAL A 310 14.23 21.46 -14.20
N LEU A 311 14.89 22.42 -13.54
CA LEU A 311 15.48 22.20 -12.23
C LEU A 311 14.43 21.84 -11.17
N ALA A 312 13.25 22.46 -11.18
CA ALA A 312 12.15 22.13 -10.27
C ALA A 312 11.58 20.72 -10.52
N VAL A 313 11.40 20.33 -11.78
CA VAL A 313 10.95 18.98 -12.14
C VAL A 313 12.02 17.95 -11.79
N LEU A 314 13.27 18.15 -12.21
CA LEU A 314 14.39 17.26 -11.87
C LEU A 314 14.59 17.15 -10.35
N SER A 315 14.42 18.26 -9.63
CA SER A 315 14.44 18.30 -8.17
C SER A 315 13.37 17.38 -7.57
N THR A 316 12.14 17.47 -8.07
CA THR A 316 11.02 16.64 -7.62
C THR A 316 11.30 15.15 -7.89
N LEU A 317 11.81 14.82 -9.07
CA LEU A 317 12.18 13.45 -9.46
C LEU A 317 13.30 12.88 -8.57
N PHE A 318 14.38 13.65 -8.41
CA PHE A 318 15.55 13.27 -7.63
C PHE A 318 15.21 13.09 -6.15
N SER A 319 14.38 13.99 -5.60
CA SER A 319 13.89 13.90 -4.23
C SER A 319 13.08 12.61 -4.00
N ASN A 320 12.22 12.22 -4.95
CA ASN A 320 11.49 10.96 -4.84
C ASN A 320 12.41 9.73 -4.94
N LEU A 321 13.44 9.78 -5.79
CA LEU A 321 14.41 8.68 -5.94
C LEU A 321 15.20 8.47 -4.64
N ILE A 322 15.77 9.54 -4.09
CA ILE A 322 16.51 9.50 -2.82
C ILE A 322 15.59 9.02 -1.71
N SER A 323 14.41 9.61 -1.59
CA SER A 323 13.43 9.24 -0.56
C SER A 323 13.02 7.75 -0.65
N THR A 324 12.81 7.23 -1.86
CA THR A 324 12.51 5.80 -2.06
C THR A 324 13.65 4.94 -1.52
N TYR A 325 14.89 5.29 -1.83
CA TYR A 325 16.08 4.59 -1.34
C TYR A 325 16.19 4.61 0.19
N PHE A 326 15.99 5.77 0.83
CA PHE A 326 16.02 5.90 2.29
C PHE A 326 14.84 5.21 3.00
N SER A 327 13.69 5.10 2.34
CA SER A 327 12.50 4.46 2.94
C SER A 327 12.58 2.94 2.98
N LEU A 328 13.40 2.32 2.12
CA LEU A 328 13.45 0.87 1.96
C LEU A 328 13.82 0.11 3.25
N PRO A 329 14.87 0.50 4.01
CA PRO A 329 15.21 -0.17 5.26
C PRO A 329 14.10 -0.09 6.32
N PHE A 330 13.43 1.06 6.45
CA PHE A 330 12.32 1.21 7.38
C PHE A 330 11.12 0.32 7.03
N LYS A 331 10.81 0.16 5.73
CA LYS A 331 9.76 -0.77 5.30
C LYS A 331 10.11 -2.21 5.65
N HIS A 332 11.38 -2.59 5.55
CA HIS A 332 11.82 -3.92 5.96
C HIS A 332 11.63 -4.14 7.46
N VAL A 333 12.13 -3.22 8.30
CA VAL A 333 11.96 -3.25 9.76
C VAL A 333 10.48 -3.31 10.14
N SER A 334 9.65 -2.46 9.52
CA SER A 334 8.20 -2.48 9.76
C SER A 334 7.57 -3.82 9.38
N LYS A 335 8.02 -4.44 8.28
CA LYS A 335 7.52 -5.74 7.85
C LYS A 335 7.92 -6.84 8.84
N LEU A 336 9.16 -6.85 9.31
CA LEU A 336 9.66 -7.77 10.34
C LEU A 336 8.78 -7.73 11.60
N ILE A 337 8.51 -6.52 12.12
CA ILE A 337 7.66 -6.32 13.30
C ILE A 337 6.24 -6.84 13.08
N ILE A 338 5.64 -6.53 11.92
CA ILE A 338 4.27 -6.95 11.60
C ILE A 338 4.17 -8.47 11.42
N GLU A 339 5.15 -9.09 10.76
CA GLU A 339 5.16 -10.55 10.56
C GLU A 339 5.36 -11.29 11.88
N HIS A 340 6.27 -10.83 12.74
CA HIS A 340 6.42 -11.39 14.09
C HIS A 340 5.12 -11.27 14.91
N HIS A 341 4.48 -10.09 14.89
CA HIS A 341 3.22 -9.89 15.60
C HIS A 341 2.08 -10.80 15.10
N LYS A 342 2.06 -11.14 13.80
CA LYS A 342 1.01 -11.98 13.22
C LYS A 342 1.18 -13.47 13.46
N HIS A 343 2.42 -13.96 13.42
CA HIS A 343 2.67 -15.40 13.41
C HIS A 343 3.05 -15.96 14.78
N HIS A 344 3.39 -15.11 15.76
CA HIS A 344 3.90 -15.48 17.09
C HIS A 344 5.16 -16.38 17.09
N GLU A 345 5.53 -16.92 15.93
CA GLU A 345 6.74 -17.65 15.62
C GLU A 345 7.50 -16.88 14.53
N PHE A 346 8.63 -16.31 14.91
CA PHE A 346 9.63 -15.74 14.03
C PHE A 346 10.48 -16.89 13.51
N ILE A 347 10.72 -16.89 12.21
CA ILE A 347 11.68 -17.78 11.57
C ILE A 347 12.82 -16.89 11.08
N PRO A 348 13.89 -16.68 11.90
CA PRO A 348 14.98 -15.76 11.59
C PRO A 348 15.63 -16.03 10.23
N ASP A 349 15.73 -17.31 9.88
CA ASP A 349 16.53 -17.83 8.77
C ASP A 349 15.92 -17.54 7.39
N GLU A 350 14.62 -17.26 7.30
CA GLU A 350 13.97 -17.01 6.01
C GLU A 350 14.07 -15.54 5.56
N MET A 351 14.49 -14.65 6.46
CA MET A 351 14.52 -13.22 6.19
C MET A 351 15.92 -12.78 5.72
N PRO A 352 16.06 -12.16 4.54
CA PRO A 352 17.35 -11.73 4.04
C PRO A 352 18.06 -10.80 5.02
N THR A 353 19.31 -11.14 5.36
CA THR A 353 20.19 -10.31 6.18
C THR A 353 20.77 -9.17 5.34
N HIS A 354 20.98 -8.00 5.95
CA HIS A 354 21.65 -6.85 5.33
C HIS A 354 20.96 -6.27 4.09
N ILE A 355 19.68 -5.92 4.20
CA ILE A 355 18.95 -5.27 3.11
C ILE A 355 19.49 -3.85 2.84
N SER A 356 20.10 -3.21 3.84
CA SER A 356 20.62 -1.85 3.73
C SER A 356 22.13 -1.81 3.48
N ARG A 357 22.56 -0.89 2.62
CA ARG A 357 23.98 -0.51 2.49
C ARG A 357 24.46 0.41 3.61
N ILE A 358 23.53 0.98 4.37
CA ILE A 358 23.80 1.92 5.45
C ILE A 358 24.02 1.12 6.74
N LYS A 359 25.17 1.32 7.38
CA LYS A 359 25.63 0.53 8.53
C LYS A 359 24.67 0.62 9.71
N GLU A 360 24.17 1.82 10.03
CA GLU A 360 23.28 2.09 11.15
C GLU A 360 21.95 1.35 11.02
N PHE A 361 21.46 1.15 9.79
CA PHE A 361 20.26 0.34 9.56
C PHE A 361 20.51 -1.15 9.74
N ASN A 362 21.72 -1.63 9.44
CA ASN A 362 22.08 -3.01 9.72
C ASN A 362 22.27 -3.25 11.22
N GLU A 363 22.81 -2.27 11.96
CA GLU A 363 22.86 -2.32 13.42
C GLU A 363 21.45 -2.31 14.04
N LEU A 364 20.54 -1.49 13.52
CA LEU A 364 19.13 -1.50 13.94
C LEU A 364 18.44 -2.84 13.62
N ASP A 365 18.64 -3.39 12.42
CA ASP A 365 18.09 -4.69 12.01
C ASP A 365 18.59 -5.82 12.94
N ASN A 366 19.89 -5.83 13.23
CA ASN A 366 20.49 -6.79 14.15
C ASN A 366 19.94 -6.65 15.57
N CYS A 367 19.82 -5.41 16.07
CA CYS A 367 19.25 -5.13 17.39
C CYS A 367 17.79 -5.61 17.46
N LEU A 368 17.00 -5.35 16.41
CA LEU A 368 15.62 -5.82 16.33
C LEU A 368 15.55 -7.35 16.35
N ARG A 369 16.36 -8.03 15.54
CA ARG A 369 16.42 -9.51 15.50
C ARG A 369 16.79 -10.10 16.85
N GLN A 370 17.82 -9.57 17.50
CA GLN A 370 18.20 -10.00 18.86
C GLN A 370 17.07 -9.75 19.87
N GLY A 371 16.35 -8.64 19.76
CA GLY A 371 15.19 -8.34 20.59
C GLY A 371 14.05 -9.34 20.37
N LEU A 372 13.76 -9.68 19.11
CA LEU A 372 12.72 -10.66 18.74
C LEU A 372 13.11 -12.07 19.22
N GLU A 373 14.35 -12.50 18.97
CA GLU A 373 14.88 -13.78 19.46
C GLU A 373 14.84 -13.87 20.99
N ALA A 374 15.15 -12.76 21.68
CA ALA A 374 15.03 -12.71 23.13
C ALA A 374 13.58 -12.90 23.57
N ILE A 375 12.62 -12.17 22.99
CA ILE A 375 11.19 -12.28 23.30
C ILE A 375 10.70 -13.73 23.12
N GLU A 376 11.12 -14.40 22.06
CA GLU A 376 10.78 -15.81 21.85
C GLU A 376 11.45 -16.74 22.85
N GLY A 377 12.72 -16.48 23.16
CA GLY A 377 13.42 -17.19 24.23
C GLY A 377 12.71 -17.07 25.58
N TRP A 378 12.14 -15.90 25.88
CA TRP A 378 11.29 -15.69 27.05
C TRP A 378 9.98 -16.45 26.94
N ALA A 379 9.28 -16.41 25.81
CA ALA A 379 8.04 -17.15 25.60
C ALA A 379 8.22 -18.67 25.74
N VAL A 380 9.33 -19.23 25.23
CA VAL A 380 9.67 -20.65 25.37
C VAL A 380 9.98 -20.99 26.84
N LYS A 381 10.74 -20.14 27.54
CA LYS A 381 11.02 -20.33 28.97
C LYS A 381 9.75 -20.24 29.82
N ASP A 382 8.90 -19.26 29.55
CA ASP A 382 7.62 -19.10 30.24
C ASP A 382 6.74 -20.33 30.01
N LYS A 383 6.64 -20.83 28.77
CA LYS A 383 5.93 -22.09 28.46
C LYS A 383 6.51 -23.30 29.20
N ALA A 384 7.84 -23.40 29.31
CA ALA A 384 8.50 -24.46 30.05
C ALA A 384 8.20 -24.37 31.55
N ILE A 385 8.30 -23.17 32.14
CA ILE A 385 7.96 -22.90 33.55
C ILE A 385 6.48 -23.21 33.81
N SER A 386 5.58 -22.79 32.93
CA SER A 386 4.16 -23.09 33.04
C SER A 386 3.89 -24.60 32.98
N THR A 387 4.58 -25.33 32.10
CA THR A 387 4.48 -26.80 32.01
C THR A 387 4.99 -27.47 33.29
N GLU A 388 6.08 -26.97 33.85
CA GLU A 388 6.66 -27.50 35.09
C GLU A 388 5.76 -27.22 36.30
N VAL A 389 5.22 -26.00 36.42
CA VAL A 389 4.26 -25.63 37.47
C VAL A 389 2.98 -26.45 37.35
N LEU A 390 2.51 -26.74 36.15
CA LEU A 390 1.37 -27.64 35.93
C LEU A 390 1.67 -29.06 36.42
N SER A 391 2.87 -29.58 36.14
CA SER A 391 3.32 -30.88 36.65
C SER A 391 3.32 -30.91 38.18
N TYR A 392 3.94 -29.92 38.83
CA TYR A 392 3.97 -29.83 40.29
C TYR A 392 2.57 -29.68 40.90
N ALA A 393 1.70 -28.90 40.26
CA ALA A 393 0.33 -28.75 40.73
C ALA A 393 -0.44 -30.07 40.70
N ASN A 394 -0.24 -30.90 39.67
CA ASN A 394 -0.82 -32.23 39.59
C ASN A 394 -0.22 -33.16 40.66
N GLU A 395 1.11 -33.16 40.83
CA GLU A 395 1.80 -33.93 41.87
C GLU A 395 1.37 -33.56 43.30
N ILE A 396 0.95 -32.32 43.55
CA ILE A 396 0.38 -31.89 44.84
C ILE A 396 -1.08 -32.32 44.98
N ARG A 397 -1.88 -32.21 43.91
CA ARG A 397 -3.32 -32.53 43.93
C ARG A 397 -3.59 -34.00 44.20
N ASP A 398 -2.82 -34.90 43.63
CA ASP A 398 -3.00 -36.35 43.77
C ASP A 398 -2.93 -36.85 45.22
N PRO A 399 -1.85 -36.58 46.00
CA PRO A 399 -1.79 -36.96 47.40
C PRO A 399 -2.82 -36.21 48.24
N VAL A 400 -3.13 -34.94 47.96
CA VAL A 400 -4.18 -34.19 48.67
C VAL A 400 -5.55 -34.82 48.45
N ALA A 401 -5.86 -35.30 47.24
CA ALA A 401 -7.08 -36.01 46.93
C ALA A 401 -7.13 -37.38 47.64
N ALA A 402 -6.03 -38.14 47.62
CA ALA A 402 -5.91 -39.41 48.34
C ALA A 402 -6.10 -39.22 49.86
N LEU A 403 -5.50 -38.18 50.44
CA LEU A 403 -5.60 -37.87 51.86
C LEU A 403 -7.05 -37.54 52.26
N ARG A 404 -7.78 -36.79 51.42
CA ARG A 404 -9.22 -36.56 51.60
C ARG A 404 -10.04 -37.85 51.57
N LEU A 405 -9.70 -38.82 50.70
CA LEU A 405 -10.38 -40.12 50.63
C LEU A 405 -10.10 -40.95 51.89
N ILE A 406 -8.84 -41.03 52.32
CA ILE A 406 -8.43 -41.76 53.54
C ILE A 406 -9.13 -41.18 54.77
N VAL A 407 -9.08 -39.86 54.95
CA VAL A 407 -9.69 -39.15 56.09
C VAL A 407 -11.21 -39.33 56.13
N LYS A 408 -11.88 -39.43 54.97
CA LYS A 408 -13.32 -39.75 54.91
C LYS A 408 -13.64 -41.14 55.42
N GLY A 409 -12.80 -42.14 55.15
CA GLY A 409 -13.01 -43.55 55.53
C GLY A 409 -12.37 -43.99 56.85
N ALA A 410 -11.44 -43.21 57.41
CA ALA A 410 -10.72 -43.57 58.62
C ALA A 410 -11.51 -43.27 59.91
N ASN A 411 -11.30 -44.09 60.94
CA ASN A 411 -11.92 -43.96 62.26
C ASN A 411 -11.16 -42.94 63.13
N VAL A 412 -11.17 -41.68 62.69
CA VAL A 412 -10.46 -40.55 63.32
C VAL A 412 -11.49 -39.65 64.03
N PRO A 413 -11.18 -39.05 65.19
CA PRO A 413 -12.06 -38.08 65.84
C PRO A 413 -12.51 -36.97 64.87
N GLU A 414 -13.80 -36.61 64.89
CA GLU A 414 -14.38 -35.65 63.94
C GLU A 414 -13.70 -34.27 63.96
N ALA A 415 -13.17 -33.85 65.11
CA ALA A 415 -12.42 -32.59 65.23
C ALA A 415 -11.14 -32.60 64.36
N GLU A 416 -10.35 -33.68 64.43
CA GLU A 416 -9.13 -33.85 63.62
C GLU A 416 -9.47 -34.02 62.15
N LYS A 417 -10.55 -34.75 61.83
CA LYS A 417 -11.06 -34.90 60.46
C LYS A 417 -11.36 -33.54 59.82
N LYS A 418 -12.03 -32.65 60.55
CA LYS A 418 -12.36 -31.29 60.10
C LYS A 418 -11.09 -30.45 59.88
N GLU A 419 -10.12 -30.56 60.77
CA GLU A 419 -8.84 -29.86 60.64
C GLU A 419 -8.07 -30.30 59.38
N ILE A 420 -7.95 -31.60 59.14
CA ILE A 420 -7.29 -32.14 57.94
C ILE A 420 -8.03 -31.73 56.66
N MET A 421 -9.37 -31.73 56.67
CA MET A 421 -10.16 -31.27 55.54
C MET A 421 -9.97 -29.78 55.24
N ASN A 422 -9.81 -28.94 56.27
CA ASN A 422 -9.48 -27.52 56.10
C ASN A 422 -8.07 -27.33 55.51
N ILE A 423 -7.07 -28.04 56.02
CA ILE A 423 -5.68 -27.96 55.51
C ILE A 423 -5.63 -28.40 54.04
N THR A 424 -6.28 -29.52 53.68
CA THR A 424 -6.32 -29.98 52.29
C THR A 424 -7.07 -28.99 51.36
N ALA A 425 -8.11 -28.32 51.87
CA ALA A 425 -8.78 -27.25 51.12
C ALA A 425 -7.88 -26.03 50.89
N GLU A 426 -7.10 -25.64 51.90
CA GLU A 426 -6.15 -24.54 51.78
C GLU A 426 -5.02 -24.86 50.79
N ILE A 427 -4.45 -26.06 50.83
CA ILE A 427 -3.41 -26.50 49.88
C ILE A 427 -3.94 -26.46 48.45
N ASN A 428 -5.15 -27.00 48.21
CA ASN A 428 -5.78 -26.94 46.89
C ASN A 428 -6.05 -25.50 46.44
N ALA A 429 -6.52 -24.62 47.34
CA ALA A 429 -6.75 -23.21 47.01
C ALA A 429 -5.45 -22.50 46.62
N ARG A 430 -4.35 -22.72 47.35
CA ARG A 430 -3.03 -22.15 47.02
C ARG A 430 -2.46 -22.72 45.71
N THR A 431 -2.68 -24.00 45.45
CA THR A 431 -2.26 -24.65 44.20
C THR A 431 -3.01 -24.06 43.00
N ASN A 432 -4.32 -23.83 43.13
CA ASN A 432 -5.12 -23.15 42.11
C ASN A 432 -4.66 -21.71 41.91
N GLN A 433 -4.39 -20.97 43.01
CA GLN A 433 -3.87 -19.62 42.91
C GLN A 433 -2.50 -19.55 42.22
N LEU A 434 -1.64 -20.55 42.44
CA LEU A 434 -0.36 -20.66 41.73
C LEU A 434 -0.59 -20.91 40.24
N LEU A 435 -1.48 -21.85 39.89
CA LEU A 435 -1.87 -22.11 38.50
C LEU A 435 -2.44 -20.85 37.83
N GLU A 436 -3.34 -20.12 38.48
CA GLU A 436 -3.91 -18.86 37.98
C GLU A 436 -2.86 -17.76 37.78
N ARG A 437 -1.80 -17.73 38.61
CA ARG A 437 -0.71 -16.75 38.49
C ARG A 437 0.31 -17.11 37.42
N THR A 438 0.60 -18.40 37.24
CA THR A 438 1.59 -18.89 36.27
C THR A 438 0.98 -19.14 34.89
N TYR A 439 -0.33 -19.36 34.84
CA TYR A 439 -1.16 -19.22 33.66
C TYR A 439 -2.06 -18.00 33.84
N PRO A 440 -1.53 -16.76 33.79
CA PRO A 440 -2.38 -15.58 33.72
C PRO A 440 -3.05 -15.65 32.36
N HIS A 441 -4.22 -16.32 32.28
CA HIS A 441 -4.97 -16.64 31.06
C HIS A 441 -4.19 -16.23 29.83
N THR A 442 -3.28 -17.11 29.35
CA THR A 442 -2.74 -16.98 27.99
C THR A 442 -3.91 -16.53 27.16
N GLN A 443 -3.86 -15.31 26.61
CA GLN A 443 -4.95 -14.73 25.83
C GLN A 443 -5.48 -15.87 25.00
N ASP A 444 -6.69 -16.31 25.38
CA ASP A 444 -7.31 -17.46 24.79
C ASP A 444 -7.21 -17.22 23.28
N GLU A 445 -6.89 -18.24 22.50
CA GLU A 445 -7.37 -18.20 21.12
C GLU A 445 -8.88 -18.17 21.24
N ALA A 446 -9.44 -16.98 21.49
CA ALA A 446 -10.84 -16.77 21.66
C ALA A 446 -11.42 -17.26 20.35
N LEU A 447 -12.28 -18.25 20.49
CA LEU A 447 -13.01 -18.76 19.36
C LEU A 447 -13.67 -17.57 18.68
N PRO A 448 -13.81 -17.57 17.35
CA PRO A 448 -14.62 -16.58 16.68
C PRO A 448 -16.07 -16.73 17.17
N ILE A 449 -16.42 -16.07 18.27
CA ILE A 449 -17.78 -15.95 18.77
C ILE A 449 -18.45 -14.95 17.85
N ILE A 450 -18.98 -15.47 16.74
CA ILE A 450 -19.87 -14.71 15.90
C ILE A 450 -21.20 -14.66 16.65
N LYS A 451 -21.41 -13.57 17.41
CA LYS A 451 -22.59 -13.37 18.29
C LYS A 451 -23.94 -13.71 17.65
N ASP A 452 -24.03 -13.59 16.33
CA ASP A 452 -25.28 -13.77 15.59
C ASP A 452 -25.54 -15.21 15.13
N LYS A 453 -24.60 -16.14 15.35
CA LYS A 453 -24.74 -17.53 14.91
C LYS A 453 -24.97 -18.48 16.08
N PRO A 454 -25.89 -19.46 15.94
CA PRO A 454 -26.05 -20.51 16.93
C PRO A 454 -24.76 -21.34 17.01
N ILE A 455 -24.32 -21.59 18.23
CA ILE A 455 -23.23 -22.51 18.53
C ILE A 455 -23.86 -23.83 18.94
N VAL A 456 -23.37 -24.93 18.36
CA VAL A 456 -23.83 -26.27 18.67
C VAL A 456 -22.65 -27.08 19.19
N ILE A 457 -22.79 -27.65 20.38
CA ILE A 457 -21.81 -28.58 20.96
C ILE A 457 -22.43 -29.97 21.02
N VAL A 458 -21.67 -30.99 20.63
CA VAL A 458 -22.03 -32.40 20.83
C VAL A 458 -20.96 -33.03 21.71
N ASP A 459 -21.32 -33.30 22.97
CA ASP A 459 -20.40 -33.79 24.00
C ASP A 459 -21.19 -34.60 25.04
N ASP A 460 -20.67 -35.77 25.42
CA ASP A 460 -21.32 -36.67 26.38
C ASP A 460 -20.93 -36.39 27.84
N ASP A 461 -19.99 -35.48 28.10
CA ASP A 461 -19.62 -35.02 29.45
C ASP A 461 -20.66 -34.03 29.99
N GLU A 462 -21.61 -34.55 30.78
CA GLU A 462 -22.66 -33.75 31.44
C GLU A 462 -22.09 -32.62 32.31
N GLY A 463 -20.92 -32.83 32.93
CA GLY A 463 -20.26 -31.84 33.77
C GLY A 463 -19.81 -30.62 32.96
N LEU A 464 -19.14 -30.84 31.83
CA LEU A 464 -18.74 -29.76 30.92
C LEU A 464 -19.94 -29.05 30.32
N ASN A 465 -20.97 -29.79 29.95
CA ASN A 465 -22.20 -29.24 29.38
C ASN A 465 -22.86 -28.21 30.31
N ILE A 466 -22.85 -28.44 31.62
CA ILE A 466 -23.35 -27.49 32.63
C ILE A 466 -22.50 -26.21 32.67
N VAL A 467 -21.17 -26.34 32.58
CA VAL A 467 -20.24 -25.20 32.60
C VAL A 467 -20.44 -24.33 31.36
N TRP A 468 -20.42 -24.92 30.17
CA TRP A 468 -20.62 -24.18 28.91
C TRP A 468 -22.00 -23.54 28.80
N ALA A 469 -23.06 -24.23 29.24
CA ALA A 469 -24.41 -23.66 29.26
C ALA A 469 -24.52 -22.45 30.21
N ARG A 470 -23.80 -22.48 31.34
CA ARG A 470 -23.73 -21.34 32.27
C ARG A 470 -23.01 -20.15 31.62
N GLU A 471 -21.83 -20.37 31.06
CA GLU A 471 -21.04 -19.32 30.40
C GLU A 471 -21.77 -18.68 29.22
N ALA A 472 -22.36 -19.50 28.35
CA ALA A 472 -23.13 -18.99 27.21
C ALA A 472 -24.32 -18.13 27.65
N ARG A 473 -24.98 -18.46 28.77
CA ARG A 473 -26.07 -17.67 29.34
C ARG A 473 -25.58 -16.32 29.86
N GLU A 474 -24.45 -16.28 30.54
CA GLU A 474 -23.84 -15.04 31.04
C GLU A 474 -23.48 -14.08 29.88
N LEU A 475 -23.07 -14.64 28.74
CA LEU A 475 -22.63 -13.87 27.57
C LEU A 475 -23.71 -13.67 26.50
N LYS A 476 -24.92 -14.18 26.75
CA LYS A 476 -26.06 -14.13 25.82
C LYS A 476 -25.75 -14.75 24.46
N VAL A 477 -24.95 -15.81 24.44
CA VAL A 477 -24.64 -16.60 23.25
C VAL A 477 -25.73 -17.67 23.06
N ASN A 478 -26.21 -17.85 21.83
CA ASN A 478 -27.18 -18.90 21.51
C ASN A 478 -26.46 -20.26 21.42
N LEU A 479 -26.33 -20.94 22.56
CA LEU A 479 -25.70 -22.25 22.65
C LEU A 479 -26.75 -23.37 22.75
N VAL A 480 -26.60 -24.38 21.90
CA VAL A 480 -27.36 -25.63 21.95
C VAL A 480 -26.39 -26.79 22.17
N ILE A 481 -26.68 -27.64 23.14
CA ILE A 481 -25.83 -28.79 23.49
C ILE A 481 -26.64 -30.07 23.27
N TYR A 482 -26.03 -31.05 22.62
CA TYR A 482 -26.55 -32.41 22.46
C TYR A 482 -25.64 -33.40 23.18
N GLN A 483 -26.22 -34.35 23.91
CA GLN A 483 -25.45 -35.34 24.67
C GLN A 483 -25.00 -36.52 23.81
N SER A 484 -25.53 -36.63 22.59
CA SER A 484 -25.15 -37.70 21.67
C SER A 484 -25.24 -37.27 20.21
N ALA A 485 -24.47 -37.96 19.36
CA ALA A 485 -24.55 -37.82 17.91
C ALA A 485 -25.96 -38.07 17.36
N GLN A 486 -26.70 -39.02 17.97
CA GLN A 486 -28.07 -39.34 17.56
C GLN A 486 -29.02 -38.16 17.78
N GLU A 487 -28.99 -37.54 18.96
CA GLU A 487 -29.79 -36.36 19.27
C GLU A 487 -29.48 -35.20 18.31
N PHE A 488 -28.20 -34.96 18.05
CA PHE A 488 -27.78 -33.95 17.08
C PHE A 488 -28.34 -34.25 15.68
N ARG A 489 -28.27 -35.49 15.19
CA ARG A 489 -28.78 -35.89 13.87
C ARG A 489 -30.28 -35.67 13.73
N GLU A 490 -31.04 -36.01 14.76
CA GLU A 490 -32.50 -35.82 14.79
C GLU A 490 -32.88 -34.33 14.75
N ALA A 491 -32.06 -33.47 15.37
CA ALA A 491 -32.28 -32.03 15.38
C ALA A 491 -31.67 -31.28 14.19
N ALA A 492 -30.67 -31.84 13.50
CA ALA A 492 -29.84 -31.16 12.49
C ALA A 492 -30.61 -30.58 11.30
N ALA A 493 -31.81 -31.11 11.01
CA ALA A 493 -32.69 -30.56 9.96
C ALA A 493 -33.24 -29.16 10.33
N LYS A 494 -33.33 -28.84 11.62
CA LYS A 494 -33.86 -27.57 12.14
C LYS A 494 -32.76 -26.55 12.47
N ILE A 495 -31.50 -26.98 12.50
CA ILE A 495 -30.34 -26.13 12.81
C ILE A 495 -29.92 -25.37 11.54
N ASP A 496 -29.68 -24.07 11.66
CA ASP A 496 -29.12 -23.25 10.59
C ASP A 496 -27.77 -23.81 10.12
N LYS A 497 -27.59 -23.99 8.80
CA LYS A 497 -26.35 -24.51 8.21
C LYS A 497 -25.15 -23.57 8.40
N SER A 498 -25.41 -22.32 8.78
CA SER A 498 -24.39 -21.35 9.14
C SER A 498 -23.82 -21.54 10.56
N ALA A 499 -24.47 -22.37 11.40
CA ALA A 499 -24.08 -22.65 12.79
C ALA A 499 -22.61 -23.08 12.92
N ILE A 500 -22.01 -22.76 14.07
CA ILE A 500 -20.67 -23.22 14.44
C ILE A 500 -20.83 -24.51 15.25
N LEU A 501 -20.27 -25.62 14.73
CA LEU A 501 -20.39 -26.94 15.33
C LEU A 501 -19.07 -27.32 16.02
N TYR A 502 -19.15 -27.75 17.28
CA TYR A 502 -18.05 -28.33 18.03
C TYR A 502 -18.41 -29.77 18.39
N PHE A 503 -17.66 -30.74 17.89
CA PHE A 503 -17.89 -32.15 18.17
C PHE A 503 -16.78 -32.71 19.03
N ASP A 504 -17.15 -33.31 20.15
CA ASP A 504 -16.19 -34.07 20.93
C ASP A 504 -15.59 -35.18 20.08
N TRP A 505 -14.27 -35.31 20.18
CA TRP A 505 -13.52 -36.34 19.50
C TRP A 505 -14.01 -37.74 19.87
N HIS A 506 -14.30 -37.97 21.16
CA HIS A 506 -14.78 -39.25 21.68
C HIS A 506 -16.25 -39.16 22.10
N LEU A 507 -17.15 -39.71 21.29
CA LEU A 507 -18.56 -39.79 21.65
C LEU A 507 -18.91 -41.19 22.15
N THR A 508 -19.94 -41.31 22.99
CA THR A 508 -20.49 -42.61 23.40
C THR A 508 -20.82 -43.54 22.23
N ARG A 509 -20.86 -44.86 22.51
CA ARG A 509 -21.23 -45.94 21.57
C ARG A 509 -20.26 -46.16 20.40
N GLY A 510 -19.00 -45.73 20.55
CA GLY A 510 -17.94 -45.99 19.57
C GLY A 510 -17.99 -45.09 18.33
N GLU A 511 -18.78 -44.03 18.37
CA GLU A 511 -18.81 -43.01 17.34
C GLU A 511 -17.75 -41.94 17.63
N THR A 512 -17.08 -41.44 16.59
CA THR A 512 -16.06 -40.39 16.74
C THR A 512 -16.58 -39.05 16.25
N GLY A 513 -16.09 -37.96 16.83
CA GLY A 513 -16.40 -36.61 16.35
C GLY A 513 -16.06 -36.41 14.87
N THR A 514 -15.05 -37.11 14.35
CA THR A 514 -14.68 -37.09 12.92
C THR A 514 -15.74 -37.67 12.01
N ALA A 515 -16.30 -38.82 12.36
CA ALA A 515 -17.39 -39.43 11.59
C ALA A 515 -18.63 -38.53 11.61
N LEU A 516 -18.92 -37.91 12.75
CA LEU A 516 -20.01 -36.95 12.87
C LEU A 516 -19.75 -35.66 12.07
N ALA A 517 -18.51 -35.17 12.04
CA ALA A 517 -18.07 -34.01 11.24
C ALA A 517 -18.27 -34.24 9.74
N GLU A 518 -17.86 -35.40 9.23
CA GLU A 518 -18.06 -35.77 7.83
C GLU A 518 -19.55 -35.84 7.49
N TRP A 519 -20.35 -36.48 8.34
CA TRP A 519 -21.80 -36.53 8.17
C TRP A 519 -22.41 -35.12 8.12
N ALA A 520 -22.09 -34.25 9.08
CA ALA A 520 -22.60 -32.89 9.13
C ALA A 520 -22.19 -32.06 7.90
N TYR A 521 -20.95 -32.24 7.42
CA TYR A 521 -20.50 -31.59 6.19
C TYR A 521 -21.36 -31.99 4.99
N ASN A 522 -21.71 -33.27 4.87
CA ASN A 522 -22.59 -33.78 3.82
C ASN A 522 -24.04 -33.26 3.96
N GLN A 523 -24.46 -32.88 5.17
CA GLN A 523 -25.73 -32.19 5.42
C GLN A 523 -25.69 -30.66 5.17
N GLY A 524 -24.57 -30.13 4.67
CA GLY A 524 -24.42 -28.73 4.27
C GLY A 524 -23.78 -27.81 5.33
N PHE A 525 -23.41 -28.33 6.50
CA PHE A 525 -22.67 -27.55 7.49
C PHE A 525 -21.22 -27.29 7.02
N ARG A 526 -20.67 -26.12 7.35
CA ARG A 526 -19.31 -25.73 6.90
C ARG A 526 -18.39 -25.26 8.02
N ASN A 527 -18.94 -24.83 9.16
CA ASN A 527 -18.16 -24.33 10.29
C ASN A 527 -18.04 -25.43 11.36
N ILE A 528 -17.23 -26.45 11.09
CA ILE A 528 -17.14 -27.65 11.93
C ILE A 528 -15.76 -27.70 12.59
N TYR A 529 -15.74 -27.89 13.90
CA TYR A 529 -14.55 -28.00 14.72
C TYR A 529 -14.62 -29.27 15.56
N LEU A 530 -13.46 -29.81 15.88
CA LEU A 530 -13.34 -30.88 16.88
C LEU A 530 -12.91 -30.31 18.21
N ILE A 531 -13.40 -30.88 19.31
CA ILE A 531 -12.91 -30.58 20.65
C ILE A 531 -12.32 -31.86 21.27
N THR A 532 -11.18 -31.76 21.92
CA THR A 532 -10.52 -32.91 22.59
C THR A 532 -9.73 -32.45 23.82
N ARG A 533 -9.58 -33.33 24.82
CA ARG A 533 -8.60 -33.14 25.91
C ARG A 533 -7.23 -33.78 25.59
N ASP A 534 -7.10 -34.48 24.46
CA ASP A 534 -5.85 -35.14 24.10
C ASP A 534 -4.79 -34.10 23.67
N PRO A 535 -3.63 -34.04 24.33
CA PRO A 535 -2.54 -33.12 23.95
C PRO A 535 -1.97 -33.42 22.56
N LYS A 536 -2.16 -34.64 22.04
CA LYS A 536 -1.82 -34.98 20.66
C LYS A 536 -3.05 -34.76 19.79
N LEU A 537 -3.11 -33.57 19.19
CA LEU A 537 -4.19 -33.22 18.29
C LEU A 537 -4.27 -34.25 17.15
N PRO A 538 -5.42 -34.92 16.98
CA PRO A 538 -5.60 -35.87 15.89
C PRO A 538 -5.48 -35.18 14.53
N GLU A 539 -5.07 -35.93 13.51
CA GLU A 539 -5.03 -35.39 12.15
C GLU A 539 -6.39 -34.81 11.75
N LYS A 540 -6.35 -33.53 11.37
CA LYS A 540 -7.53 -32.79 10.94
C LYS A 540 -8.05 -33.38 9.63
N GLY A 541 -9.25 -33.95 9.67
CA GLY A 541 -9.96 -34.36 8.45
C GLY A 541 -10.29 -33.16 7.56
N LYS A 542 -10.48 -33.40 6.25
CA LYS A 542 -10.72 -32.36 5.22
C LYS A 542 -11.92 -31.44 5.51
N HIS A 543 -12.85 -31.88 6.36
CA HIS A 543 -14.12 -31.23 6.64
C HIS A 543 -14.13 -30.43 7.96
N ILE A 544 -13.03 -30.49 8.71
CA ILE A 544 -12.87 -29.83 10.00
C ILE A 544 -12.07 -28.55 9.78
N LEU A 545 -12.45 -27.44 10.41
CA LEU A 545 -11.77 -26.15 10.32
C LEU A 545 -10.66 -25.98 11.36
N GLY A 546 -10.76 -26.66 12.49
CA GLY A 546 -9.75 -26.67 13.56
C GLY A 546 -10.05 -27.75 14.59
N VAL A 547 -9.04 -28.08 15.38
CA VAL A 547 -9.17 -28.92 16.57
C VAL A 547 -8.84 -28.03 17.76
N ILE A 548 -9.73 -27.99 18.74
CA ILE A 548 -9.66 -27.11 19.91
C ILE A 548 -9.53 -27.97 21.15
N ASP A 549 -8.74 -27.50 22.09
CA ASP A 549 -8.65 -28.11 23.40
C ASP A 549 -9.95 -27.84 24.18
N LYS A 550 -10.59 -28.88 24.72
CA LYS A 550 -11.84 -28.75 25.51
C LYS A 550 -11.67 -27.77 26.66
N GLU A 551 -10.50 -27.71 27.29
CA GLU A 551 -10.25 -26.81 28.42
C GLU A 551 -10.09 -25.35 27.98
N LYS A 552 -9.80 -25.12 26.70
CA LYS A 552 -9.69 -23.78 26.10
C LYS A 552 -10.99 -23.32 25.44
N LEU A 553 -12.01 -24.16 25.39
CA LEU A 553 -13.32 -23.78 24.88
C LEU A 553 -14.00 -22.85 25.89
N SER A 554 -13.64 -21.56 25.86
CA SER A 554 -14.29 -20.50 26.62
C SER A 554 -15.04 -19.55 25.71
N PHE A 555 -16.20 -19.08 26.17
CA PHE A 555 -16.90 -18.00 25.52
C PHE A 555 -16.33 -16.69 26.10
N LYS A 556 -15.44 -15.97 25.42
CA LYS A 556 -15.05 -14.60 25.84
C LYS A 556 -15.38 -13.58 24.75
N ASN A 557 -15.82 -12.40 25.18
CA ASN A 557 -16.09 -11.26 24.29
C ASN A 557 -14.76 -10.67 23.82
N ASP A 558 -14.15 -11.28 22.82
CA ASP A 558 -13.10 -10.59 22.09
C ASP A 558 -13.75 -9.57 21.15
N GLU A 559 -13.28 -8.33 21.23
CA GLU A 559 -13.64 -7.27 20.30
C GLU A 559 -13.37 -7.76 18.86
N GLU A 560 -14.34 -7.54 17.97
CA GLU A 560 -14.43 -8.06 16.60
C GLU A 560 -13.10 -8.54 15.97
N PRO A 561 -12.96 -9.84 15.63
CA PRO A 561 -11.82 -10.29 14.85
C PRO A 561 -11.88 -9.59 13.48
N HIS A 562 -10.87 -8.77 13.20
CA HIS A 562 -10.70 -8.12 11.91
C HIS A 562 -10.74 -9.18 10.81
N ALA A 563 -11.80 -9.15 10.00
CA ALA A 563 -12.00 -10.10 8.91
C ALA A 563 -10.74 -10.24 8.04
N PRO A 564 -10.34 -11.47 7.67
CA PRO A 564 -9.19 -11.67 6.81
C PRO A 564 -9.44 -10.94 5.50
N ARG A 565 -8.51 -10.04 5.16
CA ARG A 565 -8.50 -9.34 3.87
C ARG A 565 -8.20 -10.38 2.79
N ASN A 566 -9.24 -10.81 2.08
CA ASN A 566 -9.15 -11.56 0.81
C ASN A 566 -8.31 -10.82 -0.23
#